data_AF-A0AB73H260-F1
#
_entry.id   AF-A0AB73H260-F1
#
_cell.length_a   1.000
_cell.length_b   1.000
_cell.length_c   1.000
_cell.angle_alpha   90.00
_cell.angle_beta   90.00
_cell.angle_gamma   90.00
#
_symmetry.space_group_name_H-M   'P 1'
#
loop_
_entity.id
_entity.type
_entity.pdbx_description
1 polymer ?
#
loop_
_entity_poly.entity_id
_entity_poly.type
_entity_poly.pdbx_seq_one_letter_code
_entity_poly.pdbx_strand_id
1 'polypeptide(L)'
;MSVEPQTLHALEVVLRDARNMGVIMALGRLSVMPRTQDELQTTIRDLEVVRSFIQERVPASLRDAATAVFTEHASSVRKQFSSVSST
;
A
#
# COMPACT_ATOMS: atom_id res chain seq x y z
N MET A 1 16.51 2.08 -1.85
CA MET A 1 16.89 0.70 -1.52
C MET A 1 15.82 -0.21 -2.08
N SER A 2 16.15 -1.06 -3.05
CA SER A 2 15.20 -2.03 -3.58
C SER A 2 14.99 -3.14 -2.56
N VAL A 3 13.74 -3.45 -2.21
CA VAL A 3 13.42 -4.53 -1.27
C VAL A 3 13.78 -5.87 -1.90
N GLU A 4 14.43 -6.75 -1.15
CA GLU A 4 14.84 -8.07 -1.66
C GLU A 4 13.61 -8.93 -2.06
N PRO A 5 13.69 -9.71 -3.15
CA PRO A 5 12.57 -10.51 -3.64
C PRO A 5 12.00 -11.50 -2.60
N GLN A 6 12.88 -12.02 -1.74
CA GLN A 6 12.49 -12.95 -0.66
C GLN A 6 11.63 -12.25 0.40
N THR A 7 11.94 -10.99 0.69
CA THR A 7 11.19 -10.15 1.63
C THR A 7 9.82 -9.78 1.07
N LEU A 8 9.74 -9.51 -0.25
CA LEU A 8 8.45 -9.30 -0.93
C LEU A 8 7.58 -10.56 -0.87
N HIS A 9 8.16 -11.73 -1.12
CA HIS A 9 7.43 -12.99 -1.03
C HIS A 9 6.95 -13.28 0.40
N ALA A 10 7.78 -13.04 1.42
CA ALA A 10 7.38 -13.20 2.82
C ALA A 10 6.23 -12.24 3.20
N LEU A 11 6.25 -11.01 2.69
CA LEU A 11 5.16 -10.05 2.87
C LEU A 11 3.86 -10.55 2.21
N GLU A 12 3.92 -11.06 0.99
CA GLU A 12 2.76 -11.65 0.31
C GLU A 12 2.15 -12.82 1.11
N VAL A 13 2.98 -13.69 1.68
CA VAL A 13 2.53 -14.80 2.52
C VAL A 13 1.83 -14.29 3.78
N VAL A 14 2.41 -13.33 4.48
CA VAL A 14 1.81 -12.72 5.69
C VAL A 14 0.47 -12.05 5.36
N LEU A 15 0.39 -11.36 4.23
CA LEU A 15 -0.83 -10.68 3.78
C LEU A 15 -1.95 -11.69 3.44
N ARG A 16 -1.61 -12.80 2.79
CA ARG A 16 -2.57 -13.87 2.46
C ARG A 16 -3.02 -14.65 3.68
N ASP A 17 -2.09 -14.95 4.59
CA ASP A 17 -2.37 -15.73 5.80
C ASP A 17 -3.29 -14.98 6.77
N ALA A 18 -3.18 -13.66 6.83
CA ALA A 18 -4.01 -12.86 7.73
C ALA A 18 -5.52 -12.85 7.40
N ARG A 19 -5.94 -13.43 6.26
CA ARG A 19 -7.34 -13.55 5.79
C ARG A 19 -8.14 -12.24 5.92
N ASN A 20 -7.47 -11.10 5.90
CA ASN A 20 -8.12 -9.81 6.06
C ASN A 20 -8.63 -9.34 4.70
N MET A 21 -9.89 -9.66 4.40
CA MET A 21 -10.52 -9.27 3.13
C MET A 21 -10.44 -7.76 2.86
N GLY A 22 -10.51 -6.93 3.91
CA GLY A 22 -10.38 -5.47 3.77
C GLY A 22 -9.02 -5.08 3.19
N VAL A 23 -7.94 -5.69 3.69
CA VAL A 23 -6.57 -5.46 3.22
C VAL A 23 -6.34 -6.05 1.83
N ILE A 24 -6.86 -7.25 1.56
CA ILE A 24 -6.75 -7.87 0.22
C ILE A 24 -7.44 -7.00 -0.83
N MET A 25 -8.67 -6.53 -0.54
CA MET A 25 -9.39 -5.65 -1.44
C MET A 25 -8.70 -4.28 -1.59
N ALA A 26 -8.19 -3.70 -0.50
CA ALA A 26 -7.44 -2.46 -0.55
C ALA A 26 -6.18 -2.59 -1.42
N LEU A 27 -5.38 -3.64 -1.23
CA LEU A 27 -4.21 -3.91 -2.07
C LEU A 27 -4.58 -4.12 -3.54
N GLY A 28 -5.69 -4.82 -3.81
CA GLY A 28 -6.21 -4.97 -5.16
C GLY A 28 -6.56 -3.62 -5.80
N ARG A 29 -7.20 -2.71 -5.06
CA ARG A 29 -7.53 -1.36 -5.56
C ARG A 29 -6.31 -0.47 -5.71
N LEU A 30 -5.34 -0.56 -4.79
CA LEU A 30 -4.07 0.18 -4.84
C LEU A 30 -3.18 -0.25 -6.02
N SER A 31 -3.41 -1.42 -6.61
CA SER A 31 -2.72 -1.81 -7.85
C SER A 31 -3.07 -0.91 -9.05
N VAL A 32 -4.18 -0.16 -8.96
CA VAL A 32 -4.65 0.76 -9.99
C VAL A 32 -4.42 2.19 -9.53
N MET A 33 -3.80 3.01 -10.38
CA MET A 33 -3.63 4.43 -10.06
C MET A 33 -4.96 5.19 -10.18
N PRO A 34 -5.34 6.00 -9.16
CA PRO A 34 -6.53 6.80 -9.22
C PRO A 34 -6.44 7.85 -10.34
N ARG A 35 -7.56 8.14 -10.98
CA ARG A 35 -7.71 9.13 -12.06
C ARG A 35 -8.72 10.22 -11.72
N THR A 36 -9.65 9.96 -10.80
CA THR A 36 -10.64 10.93 -10.33
C THR A 36 -10.42 11.30 -8.87
N GLN A 37 -11.04 12.39 -8.42
CA GLN A 37 -10.96 12.82 -7.01
C GLN A 37 -11.64 11.84 -6.05
N ASP A 38 -12.73 11.18 -6.47
CA ASP A 38 -13.40 10.14 -5.68
C ASP A 38 -12.55 8.88 -5.57
N GLU A 39 -11.86 8.50 -6.65
CA GLU A 39 -10.88 7.40 -6.62
C GLU A 39 -9.70 7.74 -5.71
N LEU A 40 -9.21 8.99 -5.73
CA LEU A 40 -8.16 9.43 -4.82
C LEU A 40 -8.58 9.31 -3.35
N GLN A 41 -9.80 9.74 -3.00
CA GLN A 41 -10.32 9.60 -1.63
C GLN A 41 -10.41 8.13 -1.22
N THR A 42 -10.82 7.25 -2.15
CA THR A 42 -10.84 5.81 -1.93
C THR A 42 -9.43 5.25 -1.72
N THR A 43 -8.48 5.64 -2.57
CA THR A 43 -7.06 5.29 -2.44
C THR A 43 -6.49 5.73 -1.10
N ILE A 44 -6.79 6.95 -0.62
CA ILE A 44 -6.33 7.42 0.69
C ILE A 44 -6.85 6.53 1.82
N ARG A 45 -8.14 6.15 1.80
CA ARG A 45 -8.70 5.24 2.80
C ARG A 45 -8.08 3.85 2.73
N ASP A 46 -7.86 3.33 1.53
CA ASP A 46 -7.22 2.03 1.32
C ASP A 46 -5.77 2.04 1.82
N LEU A 47 -5.06 3.15 1.64
CA LEU A 47 -3.74 3.36 2.21
C LEU A 47 -3.80 3.28 3.75
N GLU A 48 -4.77 3.93 4.41
CA GLU A 48 -4.90 3.86 5.88
C GLU A 48 -5.18 2.45 6.40
N VAL A 49 -6.02 1.68 5.69
CA VAL A 49 -6.31 0.28 6.01
C VAL A 49 -5.04 -0.58 5.96
N VAL A 50 -4.25 -0.44 4.89
CA VAL A 50 -3.00 -1.20 4.73
C VAL A 50 -1.95 -0.76 5.75
N ARG A 51 -1.84 0.53 6.04
CA ARG A 51 -0.93 1.06 7.07
C ARG A 51 -1.25 0.47 8.45
N SER A 52 -2.51 0.48 8.85
CA SER A 52 -2.96 -0.05 10.15
C SER A 52 -2.64 -1.55 10.24
N PHE A 53 -2.89 -2.29 9.16
CA PHE A 53 -2.54 -3.69 9.08
C PHE A 53 -1.03 -3.96 9.22
N ILE A 54 -0.18 -3.17 8.54
CA ILE A 54 1.28 -3.30 8.66
C ILE A 54 1.74 -3.10 10.11
N GLN A 55 1.15 -2.14 10.81
CA GLN A 55 1.50 -1.85 12.19
C GLN A 55 1.04 -2.95 13.16
N GLU A 56 -0.16 -3.49 12.96
CA GLU A 56 -0.80 -4.43 13.89
C GLU A 56 -0.43 -5.89 13.65
N ARG A 57 -0.24 -6.29 12.39
CA ARG A 57 -0.21 -7.70 11.98
C ARG A 57 1.09 -8.14 11.32
N VAL A 58 1.87 -7.22 10.74
CA VAL A 58 3.15 -7.58 10.13
C VAL A 58 4.23 -7.72 11.23
N PRO A 59 4.98 -8.83 11.24
CA PRO A 59 6.10 -9.03 12.16
C PRO A 59 7.13 -7.90 12.06
N ALA A 60 7.74 -7.54 13.18
CA ALA A 60 8.68 -6.41 13.25
C ALA A 60 9.85 -6.54 12.25
N SER A 61 10.33 -7.76 12.00
CA SER A 61 11.39 -8.05 11.02
C SER A 61 11.04 -7.70 9.57
N LEU A 62 9.74 -7.64 9.25
CA LEU A 62 9.24 -7.34 7.90
C LEU A 62 8.57 -5.96 7.81
N ARG A 63 8.35 -5.30 8.95
CA ARG A 63 7.59 -4.04 9.03
C ARG A 63 8.29 -2.89 8.31
N ASP A 64 9.60 -2.80 8.41
CA ASP A 64 10.37 -1.75 7.74
C ASP A 64 10.30 -1.89 6.22
N ALA A 65 10.43 -3.11 5.71
CA ALA A 65 10.28 -3.41 4.29
C ALA A 65 8.85 -3.14 3.80
N ALA A 66 7.83 -3.56 4.55
CA ALA A 66 6.43 -3.27 4.24
C ALA A 66 6.16 -1.76 4.18
N THR A 67 6.69 -1.02 5.15
CA THR A 67 6.54 0.43 5.24
C THR A 67 7.25 1.13 4.09
N ALA A 68 8.43 0.66 3.68
CA ALA A 68 9.17 1.22 2.55
C ALA A 68 8.39 1.09 1.22
N VAL A 69 7.94 -0.12 0.89
CA VAL A 69 7.13 -0.39 -0.33
C VAL A 69 5.86 0.46 -0.33
N PHE A 70 5.19 0.50 0.83
CA PHE A 70 3.95 1.23 0.98
C PHE A 70 4.13 2.76 0.87
N THR A 71 5.21 3.30 1.44
CA THR A 71 5.53 4.73 1.39
C THR A 71 5.90 5.18 -0.02
N GLU A 72 6.62 4.34 -0.77
CA GLU A 72 6.94 4.58 -2.18
C GLU A 72 5.67 4.68 -3.03
N HIS A 73 4.72 3.77 -2.81
CA HIS A 73 3.44 3.78 -3.50
C HIS A 73 2.62 5.04 -3.16
N ALA A 74 2.47 5.38 -1.88
CA ALA A 74 1.77 6.59 -1.44
C ALA A 74 2.41 7.88 -2.01
N SER A 75 3.74 7.92 -2.08
CA SER A 75 4.48 9.04 -2.69
C SER A 75 4.22 9.16 -4.18
N SER A 76 4.06 8.03 -4.88
CA SER A 76 3.76 7.99 -6.32
C SER A 76 2.35 8.50 -6.62
N VAL A 77 1.35 8.05 -5.84
CA VAL A 77 -0.03 8.55 -5.90
C VAL A 77 -0.07 10.08 -5.69
N ARG A 78 0.62 10.57 -4.65
CA ARG A 78 0.67 12.00 -4.35
C ARG A 78 1.30 12.81 -5.47
N LYS A 79 2.43 12.34 -6.04
CA LYS A 79 3.10 13.03 -7.16
C LYS A 79 2.19 13.17 -8.37
N GLN A 80 1.46 12.12 -8.73
CA GLN A 80 0.55 12.16 -9.88
C GLN A 80 -0.57 13.19 -9.68
N PHE A 81 -1.23 13.22 -8.52
CA PHE A 81 -2.30 14.21 -8.29
C PHE A 81 -1.80 15.63 -8.09
N SER A 82 -0.61 15.81 -7.52
CA SER A 82 0.03 17.13 -7.44
C SER A 82 0.37 17.66 -8.85
N SER A 83 0.76 16.75 -9.75
CA SER A 83 1.02 17.06 -11.17
C SER A 83 -0.25 17.36 -11.96
N VAL A 84 -1.36 16.67 -11.69
CA VAL A 84 -2.65 16.87 -12.39
C VAL A 84 -3.36 18.15 -11.91
N SER A 85 -3.13 18.59 -10.67
CA SER A 85 -3.68 19.85 -10.15
C SER A 85 -2.99 21.12 -10.71
N SER A 86 -1.96 20.98 -11.54
CA SER A 86 -1.16 22.10 -12.10
C SER A 86 -1.43 22.36 -13.59
N THR A 87 -2.45 21.72 -14.18
CA THR A 87 -2.92 21.94 -15.56
C THR A 87 -4.41 22.25 -15.57
#